data_AF-A0A1F5DBT4-F1
#
_entry.id   AF-A0A1F5DBT4-F1
#
_cell.length_a   1.000
_cell.length_b   1.000
_cell.length_c   1.000
_cell.angle_alpha   90.00
_cell.angle_beta   90.00
_cell.angle_gamma   90.00
#
_symmetry.space_group_name_H-M   'P 1'
#
loop_
_entity.id
_entity.type
_entity.pdbx_description
1 polymer ?
#
loop_
_entity_poly.entity_id
_entity_poly.type
_entity_poly.pdbx_seq_one_letter_code
_entity_poly.pdbx_strand_id
1 'polypeptide(L)'
;MNFNTATGYMVDEIYYAPAANSLLNFEADPNYVHPPLGKLIIAIGIAIFGYNSFGWRIAAVIAGSIMVPSLYLFGQKVFDNPTAIMASILLIFDPMAYVMSRIAMLDVFLALFVVLVFLTLAYKKYSFSAIALGLACSVKLSGGFAVIAIIAYLIYSKKIHEIVKIIAISMGVFMLCLLPAIIHDPASFVGTFMFSFNWHLTLDSHHSSASLPFGWLINHVPFPIHSDAVQKISVIANPFIYPIAIPVSIYLIYDCMRKKNCKSELLPVFWFVFVYGLFLILPRKTQFIFYLLPSIPAILLLFSYGILLILHEISK
;
A
#
# COMPACT_ATOMS: atom_id res chain seq x y z
N MET A 1 6.62 17.80 8.76
CA MET A 1 7.64 18.12 7.73
C MET A 1 7.05 19.11 6.76
N ASN A 2 7.67 20.28 6.59
CA ASN A 2 7.28 21.26 5.58
C ASN A 2 7.84 20.80 4.21
N PHE A 3 7.14 21.04 3.09
CA PHE A 3 7.64 20.61 1.77
C PHE A 3 9.02 21.20 1.44
N ASN A 4 9.30 22.39 1.98
CA ASN A 4 10.54 23.12 1.80
C ASN A 4 11.64 22.75 2.82
N THR A 5 11.37 21.85 3.79
CA THR A 5 12.40 21.50 4.80
C THR A 5 13.61 20.83 4.17
N ALA A 6 13.44 20.24 2.99
CA ALA A 6 14.53 19.79 2.16
C ALA A 6 14.17 19.96 0.69
N THR A 7 14.88 20.85 0.04
CA THR A 7 14.69 21.25 -1.35
C THR A 7 15.17 20.21 -2.35
N GLY A 8 16.03 19.28 -1.92
CA GLY A 8 16.53 18.15 -2.72
C GLY A 8 15.71 16.86 -2.58
N TYR A 9 16.15 15.83 -3.31
CA TYR A 9 15.57 14.50 -3.29
C TYR A 9 15.79 13.76 -1.97
N MET A 10 14.77 13.02 -1.56
CA MET A 10 14.78 12.08 -0.45
C MET A 10 14.78 10.65 -0.95
N VAL A 11 15.81 9.87 -0.61
CA VAL A 11 15.88 8.43 -0.93
C VAL A 11 15.55 8.17 -2.41
N ASP A 12 14.44 7.48 -2.69
CA ASP A 12 14.06 7.07 -4.03
C ASP A 12 13.40 8.19 -4.85
N GLU A 13 13.19 9.39 -4.29
CA GLU A 13 12.80 10.56 -5.08
C GLU A 13 13.81 10.86 -6.19
N ILE A 14 15.10 10.51 -5.99
CA ILE A 14 16.15 10.61 -7.01
C ILE A 14 15.87 9.72 -8.23
N TYR A 15 15.07 8.67 -8.09
CA TYR A 15 14.66 7.81 -9.20
C TYR A 15 13.28 8.22 -9.71
N TYR A 16 12.32 8.45 -8.81
CA TYR A 16 10.92 8.64 -9.17
C TYR A 16 10.61 10.04 -9.73
N ALA A 17 11.21 11.11 -9.19
CA ALA A 17 10.94 12.44 -9.69
C ALA A 17 11.57 12.67 -11.09
N PRO A 18 12.83 12.28 -11.37
CA PRO A 18 13.36 12.32 -12.73
C PRO A 18 12.58 11.44 -13.70
N ALA A 19 12.20 10.23 -13.30
CA ALA A 19 11.39 9.36 -14.16
C ALA A 19 10.03 9.98 -14.50
N ALA A 20 9.35 10.59 -13.52
CA ALA A 20 8.10 11.31 -13.74
C ALA A 20 8.28 12.50 -14.71
N ASN A 21 9.39 13.23 -14.59
CA ASN A 21 9.70 14.34 -15.49
C ASN A 21 10.03 13.88 -16.92
N SER A 22 10.77 12.78 -17.10
CA SER A 22 11.01 12.20 -18.43
C SER A 22 9.71 11.72 -19.08
N LEU A 23 8.85 11.03 -18.32
CA LEU A 23 7.53 10.60 -18.81
C LEU A 23 6.65 11.79 -19.22
N LEU A 24 6.71 12.92 -18.49
CA LEU A 24 5.99 14.15 -18.84
C LEU A 24 6.44 14.74 -20.18
N ASN A 25 7.72 14.57 -20.52
CA ASN A 25 8.32 15.06 -21.76
C ASN A 25 8.32 14.02 -22.90
N PHE A 26 7.60 12.90 -22.74
CA PHE A 26 7.56 11.78 -23.70
C PHE A 26 8.94 11.15 -23.96
N GLU A 27 9.84 11.22 -22.99
CA GLU A 27 11.15 10.58 -23.02
C GLU A 27 11.11 9.17 -22.41
N ALA A 28 12.17 8.40 -22.66
CA ALA A 28 12.34 7.08 -22.06
C ALA A 28 12.40 7.15 -20.53
N ASP A 29 11.78 6.17 -19.87
CA ASP A 29 11.76 6.08 -18.41
C ASP A 29 13.10 5.57 -17.86
N PRO A 30 13.88 6.39 -17.12
CA PRO A 30 15.16 5.97 -16.54
C PRO A 30 14.99 4.97 -15.38
N ASN A 31 13.78 4.76 -14.86
CA ASN A 31 13.46 3.82 -13.78
C ASN A 31 12.35 2.84 -14.22
N TYR A 32 12.63 2.01 -15.23
CA TYR A 32 11.68 1.05 -15.77
C TYR A 32 11.31 -0.13 -14.83
N VAL A 33 11.95 -0.24 -13.67
CA VAL A 33 11.76 -1.38 -12.74
C VAL A 33 10.35 -1.47 -12.17
N HIS A 34 9.63 -0.35 -12.09
CA HIS A 34 8.23 -0.32 -11.67
C HIS A 34 7.30 0.06 -12.82
N PRO A 35 6.06 -0.48 -12.81
CA PRO A 35 4.98 0.00 -13.66
C PRO A 35 4.79 1.54 -13.61
N PRO A 36 4.28 2.17 -14.68
CA PRO A 36 4.43 3.62 -14.86
C PRO A 36 3.45 4.47 -14.04
N LEU A 37 2.31 3.92 -13.58
CA LEU A 37 1.20 4.74 -13.06
C LEU A 37 1.63 5.61 -11.87
N GLY A 38 2.41 5.08 -10.94
CA GLY A 38 2.85 5.86 -9.78
C GLY A 38 3.71 7.07 -10.17
N LYS A 39 4.59 6.90 -11.17
CA LYS A 39 5.41 7.99 -11.72
C LYS A 39 4.56 8.98 -12.53
N LEU A 40 3.56 8.50 -13.27
CA LEU A 40 2.61 9.36 -13.98
C LEU A 40 1.77 10.22 -13.02
N ILE A 41 1.37 9.67 -11.87
CA ILE A 41 0.67 10.45 -10.83
C ILE A 41 1.59 11.55 -10.27
N ILE A 42 2.88 11.27 -10.05
CA ILE A 42 3.87 12.28 -9.66
C ILE A 42 4.03 13.33 -10.78
N ALA A 43 4.05 12.91 -12.04
CA ALA A 43 4.20 13.78 -13.20
C ALA A 43 3.07 14.82 -13.30
N ILE A 44 1.84 14.48 -12.90
CA ILE A 44 0.73 15.44 -12.81
C ILE A 44 1.05 16.60 -11.85
N GLY A 45 1.66 16.30 -10.70
CA GLY A 45 2.09 17.33 -9.75
C GLY A 45 3.19 18.22 -10.33
N ILE A 46 4.17 17.63 -11.00
CA ILE A 46 5.26 18.35 -11.69
C ILE A 46 4.69 19.25 -12.79
N ALA A 47 3.73 18.76 -13.58
CA ALA A 47 3.13 19.51 -14.68
C ALA A 47 2.41 20.79 -14.21
N ILE A 48 1.76 20.74 -13.05
CA ILE A 48 0.96 21.85 -12.52
C ILE A 48 1.83 22.85 -11.73
N PHE A 49 2.80 22.35 -10.96
CA PHE A 49 3.55 23.17 -9.98
C PHE A 49 5.05 23.31 -10.28
N GLY A 50 5.51 22.74 -11.39
CA GLY A 50 6.89 22.76 -11.83
C GLY A 50 7.75 21.65 -11.24
N TYR A 51 8.94 21.46 -11.82
CA TYR A 51 9.90 20.45 -11.40
C TYR A 51 10.70 20.90 -10.17
N ASN A 52 10.06 20.81 -9.00
CA ASN A 52 10.63 21.15 -7.71
C ASN A 52 10.03 20.26 -6.60
N SER A 53 10.60 20.36 -5.39
CA SER A 53 10.18 19.56 -4.23
C SER A 53 8.69 19.59 -3.92
N PHE A 54 8.03 20.73 -4.14
CA PHE A 54 6.59 20.80 -3.96
C PHE A 54 5.85 20.05 -5.07
N GLY A 55 6.23 20.27 -6.34
CA GLY A 55 5.59 19.67 -7.50
C GLY A 55 5.63 18.14 -7.52
N TRP A 56 6.75 17.50 -7.19
CA TRP A 56 6.79 16.03 -7.15
C TRP A 56 6.17 15.42 -5.89
N ARG A 57 6.04 16.18 -4.77
CA ARG A 57 5.48 15.66 -3.50
C ARG A 57 3.98 15.87 -3.33
N ILE A 58 3.37 16.85 -4.01
CA ILE A 58 1.96 17.21 -3.77
C ILE A 58 0.99 16.05 -4.04
N ALA A 59 1.27 15.23 -5.05
CA ALA A 59 0.43 14.07 -5.38
C ALA A 59 0.43 13.02 -4.25
N ALA A 60 1.57 12.79 -3.62
CA ALA A 60 1.69 11.90 -2.46
C ALA A 60 0.85 12.39 -1.27
N VAL A 61 0.83 13.71 -1.03
CA VAL A 61 0.04 14.31 0.05
C VAL A 61 -1.45 14.19 -0.21
N ILE A 62 -1.88 14.42 -1.44
CA ILE A 62 -3.28 14.22 -1.84
C ILE A 62 -3.67 12.75 -1.65
N ALA A 63 -2.83 11.81 -2.11
CA ALA A 63 -3.10 10.39 -1.97
C ALA A 63 -3.20 9.95 -0.51
N GLY A 64 -2.26 10.37 0.34
CA GLY A 64 -2.32 10.14 1.79
C GLY A 64 -3.55 10.75 2.44
N SER A 65 -3.98 11.94 1.99
CA SER A 65 -5.17 12.63 2.51
C SER A 65 -6.47 11.92 2.12
N ILE A 66 -6.58 11.41 0.89
CA ILE A 66 -7.75 10.63 0.42
C ILE A 66 -7.82 9.25 1.11
N MET A 67 -6.67 8.69 1.49
CA MET A 67 -6.62 7.40 2.18
C MET A 67 -7.34 7.43 3.54
N VAL A 68 -7.34 8.57 4.24
CA VAL A 68 -8.01 8.75 5.54
C VAL A 68 -9.54 8.56 5.48
N PRO A 69 -10.31 9.33 4.69
CA PRO A 69 -11.75 9.10 4.57
C PRO A 69 -12.07 7.74 3.92
N SER A 70 -11.19 7.22 3.06
CA SER A 70 -11.36 5.88 2.50
C SER A 70 -11.29 4.79 3.58
N LEU A 71 -10.37 4.92 4.53
CA LEU A 71 -10.27 4.04 5.69
C LEU A 71 -11.48 4.15 6.61
N TYR A 72 -11.95 5.38 6.88
CA TYR A 72 -13.17 5.63 7.65
C TYR A 72 -14.37 4.90 7.03
N LEU A 73 -14.62 5.09 5.73
CA LEU A 73 -15.75 4.46 5.04
C LEU A 73 -15.65 2.93 5.02
N PHE A 74 -14.43 2.39 4.97
CA PHE A 74 -14.19 0.95 5.03
C PHE A 74 -14.46 0.41 6.43
N GLY A 75 -13.88 1.05 7.46
CA GLY A 75 -14.08 0.70 8.87
C GLY A 75 -15.55 0.73 9.28
N GLN A 76 -16.27 1.80 8.90
CA GLN A 76 -17.70 1.94 9.17
C GLN A 76 -18.50 0.81 8.52
N LYS A 77 -18.06 0.35 7.33
CA LYS A 77 -18.76 -0.69 6.59
C LYS A 77 -18.55 -2.09 7.18
N VAL A 78 -17.35 -2.38 7.68
CA VAL A 78 -16.99 -3.74 8.14
C VAL A 78 -17.13 -3.92 9.66
N PHE A 79 -17.08 -2.83 10.42
CA PHE A 79 -17.26 -2.79 11.87
C PHE A 79 -18.33 -1.74 12.24
N ASP A 80 -17.95 -0.65 12.90
CA ASP A 80 -18.81 0.41 13.41
C ASP A 80 -18.14 1.80 13.32
N ASN A 81 -18.91 2.84 13.65
CA ASN A 81 -18.45 4.24 13.62
C ASN A 81 -17.27 4.51 14.57
N PRO A 82 -17.30 4.12 15.85
CA PRO A 82 -16.17 4.34 16.76
C PRO A 82 -14.86 3.73 16.25
N THR A 83 -14.90 2.49 15.76
CA THR A 83 -13.75 1.78 15.19
C THR A 83 -13.19 2.52 13.98
N ALA A 84 -14.07 2.98 13.09
CA ALA A 84 -13.70 3.73 11.90
C ALA A 84 -13.04 5.08 12.22
N ILE A 85 -13.58 5.82 13.19
CA ILE A 85 -13.04 7.11 13.65
C ILE A 85 -11.66 6.90 14.25
N MET A 86 -11.54 5.95 15.18
CA MET A 86 -10.27 5.65 15.85
C MET A 86 -9.19 5.25 14.86
N ALA A 87 -9.47 4.32 13.94
CA ALA A 87 -8.50 3.88 12.93
C ALA A 87 -8.06 5.02 12.00
N SER A 88 -8.98 5.92 11.64
CA SER A 88 -8.68 7.07 10.77
C SER A 88 -7.84 8.13 11.47
N ILE A 89 -8.12 8.40 12.77
CA ILE A 89 -7.29 9.27 13.60
C ILE A 89 -5.89 8.67 13.74
N LEU A 90 -5.79 7.37 14.03
CA LEU A 90 -4.51 6.68 14.12
C LEU A 90 -3.72 6.78 12.80
N LEU A 91 -4.38 6.69 11.64
CA LEU A 91 -3.72 6.82 10.34
C LEU A 91 -3.14 8.22 10.11
N ILE A 92 -3.82 9.27 10.56
CA ILE A 92 -3.32 10.66 10.47
C ILE A 92 -2.01 10.82 11.25
N PHE A 93 -1.92 10.19 12.42
CA PHE A 93 -0.76 10.28 13.32
C PHE A 93 0.22 9.10 13.20
N ASP A 94 -0.03 8.17 12.27
CA ASP A 94 0.83 7.02 12.07
C ASP A 94 2.19 7.48 11.52
N PRO A 95 3.32 7.12 12.17
CA PRO A 95 4.62 7.68 11.80
C PRO A 95 5.06 7.28 10.40
N MET A 96 4.76 6.05 9.96
CA MET A 96 5.11 5.59 8.62
C MET A 96 4.23 6.25 7.57
N ALA A 97 2.91 6.23 7.74
CA ALA A 97 1.99 6.86 6.79
C ALA A 97 2.20 8.38 6.71
N TYR A 98 2.55 9.02 7.84
CA TYR A 98 2.86 10.45 7.89
C TYR A 98 4.08 10.80 7.04
N VAL A 99 5.19 10.05 7.18
CA VAL A 99 6.40 10.31 6.40
C VAL A 99 6.17 9.97 4.92
N MET A 100 5.63 8.78 4.65
CA MET A 100 5.47 8.27 3.28
C MET A 100 4.47 9.06 2.43
N SER A 101 3.52 9.77 3.06
CA SER A 101 2.60 10.67 2.35
C SER A 101 3.21 12.01 1.97
N ARG A 102 4.44 12.33 2.41
CA ARG A 102 5.07 13.66 2.21
C ARG A 102 6.31 13.63 1.32
N ILE A 103 6.70 12.46 0.85
CA ILE A 103 7.78 12.24 -0.11
C ILE A 103 7.23 11.56 -1.35
N ALA A 104 7.85 11.75 -2.51
CA ALA A 104 7.38 11.19 -3.78
C ALA A 104 7.71 9.69 -3.92
N MET A 105 7.30 8.89 -2.95
CA MET A 105 7.39 7.43 -2.95
C MET A 105 6.16 6.79 -3.60
N LEU A 106 6.36 5.72 -4.36
CA LEU A 106 5.24 5.02 -5.01
C LEU A 106 4.31 4.32 -4.01
N ASP A 107 4.80 3.99 -2.82
CA ASP A 107 4.11 3.18 -1.82
C ASP A 107 2.83 3.83 -1.30
N VAL A 108 2.74 5.16 -1.22
CA VAL A 108 1.51 5.84 -0.78
C VAL A 108 0.38 5.69 -1.79
N PHE A 109 0.69 5.73 -3.09
CA PHE A 109 -0.30 5.48 -4.14
C PHE A 109 -0.75 4.03 -4.12
N LEU A 110 0.18 3.09 -3.94
CA LEU A 110 -0.14 1.68 -3.77
C LEU A 110 -1.07 1.47 -2.57
N ALA A 111 -0.72 2.05 -1.41
CA ALA A 111 -1.52 1.93 -0.19
C ALA A 111 -2.94 2.50 -0.38
N LEU A 112 -3.08 3.66 -1.01
CA LEU A 112 -4.39 4.23 -1.35
C LEU A 112 -5.20 3.27 -2.22
N PHE A 113 -4.64 2.77 -3.33
CA PHE A 113 -5.39 1.87 -4.22
C PHE A 113 -5.75 0.56 -3.53
N VAL A 114 -4.88 0.00 -2.68
CA VAL A 114 -5.19 -1.18 -1.88
C VAL A 114 -6.33 -0.91 -0.90
N VAL A 115 -6.37 0.26 -0.23
CA VAL A 115 -7.53 0.65 0.60
C VAL A 115 -8.80 0.70 -0.24
N LEU A 116 -8.75 1.29 -1.44
CA LEU A 116 -9.90 1.37 -2.34
C LEU A 116 -10.36 0.00 -2.85
N VAL A 117 -9.45 -0.95 -3.06
CA VAL A 117 -9.76 -2.35 -3.37
C VAL A 117 -10.64 -2.95 -2.29
N PHE A 118 -10.21 -2.89 -1.02
CA PHE A 118 -10.94 -3.51 0.09
C PHE A 118 -12.20 -2.74 0.46
N LEU A 119 -12.18 -1.40 0.37
CA LEU A 119 -13.35 -0.54 0.55
C LEU A 119 -14.46 -0.95 -0.43
N THR A 120 -14.19 -0.90 -1.72
CA THR A 120 -15.21 -1.21 -2.74
C THR A 120 -15.66 -2.67 -2.70
N LEU A 121 -14.77 -3.60 -2.32
CA LEU A 121 -15.12 -5.00 -2.07
C LEU A 121 -16.09 -5.15 -0.89
N ALA A 122 -15.89 -4.40 0.22
CA ALA A 122 -16.81 -4.39 1.36
C ALA A 122 -18.21 -3.89 0.99
N TYR A 123 -18.29 -2.94 0.05
CA TYR A 123 -19.55 -2.47 -0.55
C TYR A 123 -20.09 -3.38 -1.67
N LYS A 124 -19.42 -4.53 -1.94
CA LYS A 124 -19.77 -5.49 -3.01
C LYS A 124 -19.78 -4.85 -4.41
N LYS A 125 -18.97 -3.80 -4.60
CA LYS A 125 -18.77 -3.11 -5.88
C LYS A 125 -17.59 -3.76 -6.62
N TYR A 126 -17.75 -5.02 -7.02
CA TYR A 126 -16.67 -5.87 -7.55
C TYR A 126 -15.92 -5.26 -8.73
N SER A 127 -16.61 -4.60 -9.66
CA SER A 127 -15.95 -3.94 -10.80
C SER A 127 -15.04 -2.78 -10.36
N PHE A 128 -15.45 -1.99 -9.39
CA PHE A 128 -14.62 -0.91 -8.85
C PHE A 128 -13.42 -1.46 -8.06
N SER A 129 -13.62 -2.56 -7.33
CA SER A 129 -12.54 -3.28 -6.66
C SER A 129 -11.51 -3.81 -7.66
N ALA A 130 -11.97 -4.35 -8.79
CA ALA A 130 -11.12 -4.82 -9.87
C ALA A 130 -10.34 -3.69 -10.55
N ILE A 131 -10.97 -2.54 -10.79
CA ILE A 131 -10.29 -1.36 -11.34
C ILE A 131 -9.20 -0.89 -10.36
N ALA A 132 -9.54 -0.71 -9.09
CA ALA A 132 -8.58 -0.31 -8.07
C ALA A 132 -7.41 -1.31 -7.95
N LEU A 133 -7.66 -2.61 -8.12
CA LEU A 133 -6.64 -3.64 -8.10
C LEU A 133 -5.69 -3.52 -9.30
N GLY A 134 -6.24 -3.31 -10.51
CA GLY A 134 -5.43 -3.05 -11.70
C GLY A 134 -4.57 -1.80 -11.55
N LEU A 135 -5.10 -0.73 -10.96
CA LEU A 135 -4.34 0.49 -10.65
C LEU A 135 -3.25 0.23 -9.59
N ALA A 136 -3.54 -0.53 -8.53
CA ALA A 136 -2.55 -0.92 -7.53
C ALA A 136 -1.36 -1.67 -8.17
N CYS A 137 -1.64 -2.68 -9.00
CA CYS A 137 -0.62 -3.40 -9.77
C CYS A 137 0.16 -2.48 -10.72
N SER A 138 -0.51 -1.47 -11.28
CA SER A 138 0.08 -0.49 -12.20
C SER A 138 0.95 0.56 -11.50
N VAL A 139 0.86 0.69 -10.17
CA VAL A 139 1.79 1.49 -9.36
C VAL A 139 3.02 0.66 -9.02
N LYS A 140 2.80 -0.54 -8.48
CA LYS A 140 3.85 -1.47 -8.03
C LYS A 140 3.35 -2.91 -8.17
N LEU A 141 4.24 -3.81 -8.58
CA LEU A 141 3.91 -5.24 -8.76
C LEU A 141 3.45 -5.92 -7.45
N SER A 142 3.87 -5.42 -6.28
CA SER A 142 3.38 -5.88 -4.98
C SER A 142 1.89 -5.62 -4.75
N GLY A 143 1.24 -4.76 -5.56
CA GLY A 143 -0.22 -4.66 -5.61
C GLY A 143 -0.90 -5.99 -5.94
N GLY A 144 -0.20 -6.90 -6.65
CA GLY A 144 -0.64 -8.25 -6.91
C GLY A 144 -0.90 -9.09 -5.65
N PHE A 145 -0.32 -8.73 -4.50
CA PHE A 145 -0.57 -9.44 -3.24
C PHE A 145 -2.02 -9.31 -2.77
N ALA A 146 -2.69 -8.22 -3.12
CA ALA A 146 -4.11 -8.05 -2.87
C ALA A 146 -4.97 -9.05 -3.68
N VAL A 147 -4.51 -9.54 -4.83
CA VAL A 147 -5.24 -10.56 -5.62
C VAL A 147 -5.50 -11.82 -4.79
N ILE A 148 -4.46 -12.30 -4.09
CA ILE A 148 -4.55 -13.52 -3.26
C ILE A 148 -5.52 -13.29 -2.09
N ALA A 149 -5.44 -12.12 -1.45
CA ALA A 149 -6.35 -11.74 -0.37
C ALA A 149 -7.82 -11.73 -0.82
N ILE A 150 -8.10 -11.13 -1.98
CA ILE A 150 -9.45 -11.03 -2.55
C ILE A 150 -9.97 -12.42 -2.94
N ILE A 151 -9.17 -13.23 -3.63
CA ILE A 151 -9.56 -14.58 -4.04
C ILE A 151 -9.89 -15.41 -2.80
N ALA A 152 -9.03 -15.41 -1.79
CA ALA A 152 -9.25 -16.13 -0.54
C ALA A 152 -10.54 -15.67 0.14
N TYR A 153 -10.79 -14.35 0.20
CA TYR A 153 -12.02 -13.80 0.75
C TYR A 153 -13.28 -14.15 -0.06
N LEU A 154 -13.21 -14.17 -1.39
CA LEU A 154 -14.34 -14.52 -2.26
C LEU A 154 -14.68 -16.01 -2.19
N ILE A 155 -13.68 -16.88 -2.06
CA ILE A 155 -13.88 -18.31 -1.79
C ILE A 155 -14.60 -18.48 -0.45
N TYR A 156 -14.07 -17.86 0.61
CA TYR A 156 -14.70 -17.86 1.94
C TYR A 156 -16.14 -17.31 1.91
N SER A 157 -16.38 -16.23 1.17
CA SER A 157 -17.70 -15.59 1.03
C SER A 157 -18.63 -16.31 0.05
N LYS A 158 -18.20 -17.44 -0.56
CA LYS A 158 -18.95 -18.19 -1.58
C LYS A 158 -19.37 -17.34 -2.79
N LYS A 159 -18.55 -16.35 -3.16
CA LYS A 159 -18.74 -15.44 -4.31
C LYS A 159 -17.73 -15.72 -5.43
N ILE A 160 -17.45 -16.99 -5.69
CA ILE A 160 -16.42 -17.43 -6.64
C ILE A 160 -16.63 -16.96 -8.08
N HIS A 161 -17.87 -16.72 -8.50
CA HIS A 161 -18.19 -16.21 -9.84
C HIS A 161 -17.64 -14.80 -10.09
N GLU A 162 -17.40 -14.02 -9.04
CA GLU A 162 -16.82 -12.68 -9.16
C GLU A 162 -15.30 -12.72 -9.42
N ILE A 163 -14.63 -13.85 -9.17
CA ILE A 163 -13.18 -13.98 -9.34
C ILE A 163 -12.78 -13.70 -10.80
N VAL A 164 -13.49 -14.30 -11.76
CA VAL A 164 -13.22 -14.11 -13.19
C VAL A 164 -13.35 -12.64 -13.59
N LYS A 165 -14.39 -11.97 -13.10
CA LYS A 165 -14.64 -10.55 -13.35
C LYS A 165 -13.53 -9.68 -12.77
N ILE A 166 -13.11 -9.95 -11.54
CA ILE A 166 -12.02 -9.20 -10.89
C ILE A 166 -10.71 -9.38 -11.64
N ILE A 167 -10.37 -10.61 -12.03
CA ILE A 167 -9.13 -10.89 -12.76
C ILE A 167 -9.17 -10.22 -14.14
N ALA A 168 -10.25 -10.39 -14.90
CA ALA A 168 -10.36 -9.84 -16.24
C ALA A 168 -10.26 -8.30 -16.26
N ILE A 169 -11.02 -7.62 -15.40
CA ILE A 169 -11.01 -6.15 -15.34
C ILE A 169 -9.66 -5.64 -14.80
N SER A 170 -9.10 -6.24 -13.74
CA SER A 170 -7.82 -5.79 -13.19
C SER A 170 -6.67 -5.99 -14.18
N MET A 171 -6.65 -7.11 -14.90
CA MET A 171 -5.68 -7.35 -15.98
C MET A 171 -5.85 -6.35 -17.11
N GLY A 172 -7.10 -6.06 -17.54
CA GLY A 172 -7.38 -5.05 -18.55
C GLY A 172 -6.85 -3.67 -18.16
N VAL A 173 -7.14 -3.21 -16.93
CA VAL A 173 -6.64 -1.93 -16.42
C VAL A 173 -5.10 -1.91 -16.33
N PHE A 174 -4.50 -3.00 -15.87
CA PHE A 174 -3.04 -3.13 -15.79
C PHE A 174 -2.39 -3.03 -17.18
N MET A 175 -2.92 -3.76 -18.16
CA MET A 175 -2.43 -3.71 -19.54
C MET A 175 -2.61 -2.33 -20.18
N LEU A 176 -3.74 -1.65 -19.91
CA LEU A 176 -3.97 -0.29 -20.39
C LEU A 176 -2.94 0.70 -19.81
N CYS A 177 -2.59 0.57 -18.54
CA CYS A 177 -1.57 1.44 -17.92
C CYS A 177 -0.15 1.14 -18.44
N LEU A 178 0.13 -0.08 -18.88
CA LEU A 178 1.41 -0.46 -19.48
C LEU A 178 1.52 -0.07 -20.96
N LEU A 179 0.40 0.21 -21.63
CA LEU A 179 0.35 0.46 -23.07
C LEU A 179 1.34 1.54 -23.55
N PRO A 180 1.51 2.70 -22.87
CA PRO A 180 2.50 3.69 -23.29
C PRO A 180 3.93 3.14 -23.28
N ALA A 181 4.31 2.34 -22.29
CA ALA A 181 5.62 1.72 -22.20
C ALA A 181 5.83 0.65 -23.30
N ILE A 182 4.78 -0.12 -23.61
CA ILE A 182 4.79 -1.11 -24.69
C ILE A 182 4.96 -0.43 -26.05
N ILE A 183 4.24 0.68 -26.29
CA ILE A 183 4.32 1.43 -27.56
C ILE A 183 5.68 2.09 -27.73
N HIS A 184 6.26 2.63 -26.66
CA HIS A 184 7.55 3.30 -26.71
C HIS A 184 8.70 2.36 -27.11
N ASP A 185 8.73 1.13 -26.57
CA ASP A 185 9.77 0.15 -26.88
C ASP A 185 9.22 -1.30 -26.92
N PRO A 186 8.49 -1.68 -27.99
CA PRO A 186 7.84 -2.99 -28.06
C PRO A 186 8.83 -4.15 -28.16
N ALA A 187 10.01 -3.91 -28.73
CA ALA A 187 11.01 -4.95 -28.96
C ALA A 187 11.65 -5.43 -27.65
N SER A 188 11.92 -4.52 -26.73
CA SER A 188 12.57 -4.85 -25.45
C SER A 188 11.61 -4.97 -24.27
N PHE A 189 10.36 -4.50 -24.38
CA PHE A 189 9.39 -4.46 -23.28
C PHE A 189 9.29 -5.78 -22.51
N VAL A 190 9.10 -6.91 -23.21
CA VAL A 190 8.91 -8.22 -22.55
C VAL A 190 10.13 -8.61 -21.73
N GLY A 191 11.35 -8.44 -22.27
CA GLY A 191 12.58 -8.73 -21.57
C GLY A 191 12.77 -7.84 -20.34
N THR A 192 12.54 -6.54 -20.49
CA THR A 192 12.61 -5.55 -19.42
C THR A 192 11.59 -5.82 -18.30
N PHE A 193 10.36 -6.18 -18.67
CA PHE A 193 9.32 -6.54 -17.71
C PHE A 193 9.67 -7.81 -16.95
N MET A 194 10.11 -8.87 -17.64
CA MET A 194 10.50 -10.13 -17.01
C MET A 194 11.70 -9.97 -16.08
N PHE A 195 12.70 -9.18 -16.49
CA PHE A 195 13.82 -8.81 -15.64
C PHE A 195 13.33 -8.10 -14.37
N SER A 196 12.49 -7.08 -14.52
CA SER A 196 11.96 -6.29 -13.40
C SER A 196 11.12 -7.16 -12.46
N PHE A 197 10.27 -8.03 -13.01
CA PHE A 197 9.46 -8.97 -12.24
C PHE A 197 10.34 -9.93 -11.42
N ASN A 198 11.36 -10.53 -12.04
CA ASN A 198 12.29 -11.42 -11.34
C ASN A 198 13.06 -10.68 -10.25
N TRP A 199 13.59 -9.48 -10.55
CA TRP A 199 14.28 -8.64 -9.57
C TRP A 199 13.42 -8.33 -8.34
N HIS A 200 12.12 -8.09 -8.51
CA HIS A 200 11.20 -7.87 -7.40
C HIS A 200 11.03 -9.11 -6.51
N LEU A 201 11.08 -10.31 -7.09
CA LEU A 201 10.91 -11.57 -6.37
C LEU A 201 12.19 -12.08 -5.71
N THR A 202 13.37 -11.79 -6.28
CA THR A 202 14.61 -12.48 -5.91
C THR A 202 15.76 -11.59 -5.45
N LEU A 203 15.59 -10.27 -5.31
CA LEU A 203 16.71 -9.39 -4.96
C LEU A 203 17.45 -9.84 -3.69
N ASP A 204 18.76 -10.03 -3.84
CA ASP A 204 19.67 -10.34 -2.75
C ASP A 204 20.90 -9.42 -2.86
N SER A 205 20.81 -8.28 -2.20
CA SER A 205 21.85 -7.26 -2.11
C SER A 205 21.96 -6.74 -0.68
N HIS A 206 23.18 -6.64 -0.16
CA HIS A 206 23.40 -6.12 1.19
C HIS A 206 23.02 -4.64 1.27
N HIS A 207 22.17 -4.28 2.24
CA HIS A 207 21.81 -2.89 2.55
C HIS A 207 21.64 -2.73 4.06
N SER A 208 22.24 -1.69 4.66
CA SER A 208 22.25 -1.49 6.12
C SER A 208 20.86 -1.35 6.74
N SER A 209 19.92 -0.77 6.00
CA SER A 209 18.52 -0.61 6.42
C SER A 209 17.60 -1.75 6.00
N ALA A 210 18.13 -2.83 5.39
CA ALA A 210 17.30 -3.99 5.05
C ALA A 210 16.79 -4.67 6.32
N SER A 211 15.52 -5.06 6.32
CA SER A 211 14.86 -5.79 7.42
C SER A 211 13.94 -6.88 6.90
N LEU A 212 13.97 -8.02 7.58
CA LEU A 212 13.02 -9.09 7.37
C LEU A 212 11.61 -8.67 7.85
N PRO A 213 10.53 -9.21 7.23
CA PRO A 213 9.18 -8.73 7.49
C PRO A 213 8.73 -8.95 8.92
N PHE A 214 9.21 -10.01 9.59
CA PHE A 214 8.97 -10.26 11.00
C PHE A 214 9.35 -9.07 11.90
N GLY A 215 10.44 -8.36 11.56
CA GLY A 215 10.90 -7.20 12.30
C GLY A 215 10.09 -5.92 12.04
N TRP A 216 9.25 -5.88 10.99
CA TRP A 216 8.54 -4.67 10.60
C TRP A 216 7.45 -4.28 11.59
N LEU A 217 6.76 -5.25 12.19
CA LEU A 217 5.70 -4.96 13.18
C LEU A 217 6.25 -4.37 14.48
N ILE A 218 7.53 -4.59 14.79
CA ILE A 218 8.16 -4.17 16.05
C ILE A 218 9.24 -3.10 15.85
N ASN A 219 9.33 -2.51 14.65
CA ASN A 219 10.32 -1.49 14.32
C ASN A 219 11.78 -1.93 14.51
N HIS A 220 12.12 -3.18 14.16
CA HIS A 220 13.46 -3.74 14.39
C HIS A 220 14.57 -2.98 13.64
N VAL A 221 14.36 -2.66 12.37
CA VAL A 221 15.27 -1.80 11.59
C VAL A 221 14.46 -0.65 10.97
N PRO A 222 14.58 0.58 11.49
CA PRO A 222 13.95 1.74 10.87
C PRO A 222 14.66 2.09 9.56
N PHE A 223 13.95 2.71 8.63
CA PHE A 223 14.50 3.10 7.34
C PHE A 223 14.76 4.62 7.31
N PRO A 224 16.02 5.08 7.24
CA PRO A 224 16.33 6.50 7.22
C PRO A 224 15.90 7.13 5.89
N ILE A 225 15.21 8.26 5.97
CA ILE A 225 14.75 9.05 4.82
C ILE A 225 15.65 10.27 4.58
N HIS A 226 15.94 10.98 5.66
CA HIS A 226 16.77 12.18 5.62
C HIS A 226 17.63 12.23 6.86
N SER A 227 18.90 12.61 6.70
CA SER A 227 19.77 12.90 7.83
C SER A 227 20.69 14.05 7.46
N ASP A 228 20.53 15.17 8.13
CA ASP A 228 21.50 16.27 8.14
C ASP A 228 21.95 16.58 9.57
N ALA A 229 22.68 17.68 9.76
CA ALA A 229 23.21 18.07 11.07
C ALA A 229 22.10 18.42 12.10
N VAL A 230 20.87 18.68 11.65
CA VAL A 230 19.77 19.21 12.47
C VAL A 230 18.58 18.24 12.53
N GLN A 231 18.30 17.50 11.45
CA GLN A 231 17.13 16.66 11.29
C GLN A 231 17.49 15.24 10.92
N LYS A 232 16.91 14.28 11.64
CA LYS A 232 16.93 12.86 11.30
C LYS A 232 15.49 12.39 11.15
N ILE A 233 15.13 12.01 9.93
CA ILE A 233 13.79 11.54 9.59
C ILE A 233 13.92 10.11 9.12
N SER A 234 13.15 9.23 9.74
CA SER A 234 13.11 7.82 9.40
C SER A 234 11.68 7.35 9.29
N VAL A 235 11.44 6.41 8.40
CA VAL A 235 10.25 5.57 8.44
C VAL A 235 10.42 4.58 9.58
N ILE A 236 9.47 4.62 10.51
CA ILE A 236 9.42 3.75 11.68
C ILE A 236 8.05 3.10 11.79
N ALA A 237 8.01 1.90 12.33
CA ALA A 237 6.75 1.26 12.75
C ALA A 237 6.34 1.71 14.15
N ASN A 238 5.04 1.59 14.47
CA ASN A 238 4.55 1.76 15.83
C ASN A 238 4.51 0.40 16.55
N PRO A 239 5.51 0.07 17.39
CA PRO A 239 5.62 -1.25 18.00
C PRO A 239 4.53 -1.55 19.04
N PHE A 240 3.77 -0.54 19.47
CA PHE A 240 2.67 -0.70 20.43
C PHE A 240 1.33 -0.97 19.74
N ILE A 241 1.21 -0.62 18.46
CA ILE A 241 -0.03 -0.79 17.68
C ILE A 241 0.09 -1.99 16.74
N TYR A 242 1.17 -2.07 15.96
CA TYR A 242 1.23 -3.00 14.83
C TYR A 242 1.14 -4.48 15.22
N PRO A 243 1.83 -4.96 16.28
CA PRO A 243 1.76 -6.37 16.65
C PRO A 243 0.37 -6.83 17.09
N ILE A 244 -0.48 -5.92 17.58
CA ILE A 244 -1.84 -6.22 18.07
C ILE A 244 -2.78 -6.70 16.95
N ALA A 245 -2.46 -6.39 15.69
CA ALA A 245 -3.22 -6.93 14.55
C ALA A 245 -3.23 -8.47 14.54
N ILE A 246 -2.18 -9.13 15.05
CA ILE A 246 -2.08 -10.60 15.12
C ILE A 246 -3.12 -11.20 16.09
N PRO A 247 -3.11 -10.91 17.40
CA PRO A 247 -4.08 -11.49 18.32
C PRO A 247 -5.53 -11.11 17.98
N VAL A 248 -5.79 -9.89 17.47
CA VAL A 248 -7.14 -9.52 17.04
C VAL A 248 -7.58 -10.32 15.81
N SER A 249 -6.69 -10.57 14.85
CA SER A 249 -6.99 -11.43 13.70
C SER A 249 -7.34 -12.86 14.13
N ILE A 250 -6.56 -13.43 15.06
CA ILE A 250 -6.82 -14.76 15.62
C ILE A 250 -8.18 -14.80 16.33
N TYR A 251 -8.47 -13.79 17.15
CA TYR A 251 -9.75 -13.66 17.84
C TYR A 251 -10.93 -13.58 16.86
N LEU A 252 -10.84 -12.75 15.83
CA LEU A 252 -11.90 -12.61 14.82
C LEU A 252 -12.16 -13.91 14.06
N ILE A 253 -11.10 -14.64 13.70
CA ILE A 253 -11.22 -15.96 13.07
C ILE A 253 -11.92 -16.93 14.03
N TYR A 254 -11.47 -17.00 15.29
CA TYR A 254 -12.06 -17.85 16.32
C TYR A 254 -13.54 -17.53 16.57
N ASP A 255 -13.89 -16.26 16.69
CA ASP A 255 -15.26 -15.81 16.95
C ASP A 255 -16.21 -16.16 15.78
N CYS A 256 -15.73 -15.97 14.54
CA CYS A 256 -16.44 -16.44 13.35
C CYS A 256 -16.66 -17.97 13.37
N MET A 257 -15.61 -18.75 13.65
CA MET A 257 -15.73 -20.22 13.73
C MET A 257 -16.71 -20.66 14.82
N ARG A 258 -16.67 -20.01 15.99
CA ARG A 258 -17.55 -20.32 17.13
C ARG A 258 -19.01 -19.97 16.85
N LYS A 259 -19.28 -18.76 16.36
CA LYS A 259 -20.65 -18.27 16.12
C LYS A 259 -21.28 -18.84 14.85
N LYS A 260 -20.48 -19.46 13.95
CA LYS A 260 -20.86 -19.87 12.59
C LYS A 260 -21.51 -18.74 11.77
N ASN A 261 -21.29 -17.49 12.19
CA ASN A 261 -21.84 -16.29 11.58
C ASN A 261 -20.68 -15.36 11.25
N CYS A 262 -20.17 -15.56 10.05
CA CYS A 262 -18.89 -15.07 9.59
C CYS A 262 -19.16 -13.90 8.64
N LYS A 263 -19.01 -12.67 9.14
CA LYS A 263 -19.40 -11.42 8.45
C LYS A 263 -18.22 -10.80 7.68
N SER A 264 -18.45 -9.60 7.14
CA SER A 264 -17.42 -8.75 6.50
C SER A 264 -16.29 -8.32 7.44
N GLU A 265 -16.44 -8.54 8.75
CA GLU A 265 -15.46 -8.28 9.81
C GLU A 265 -14.11 -9.02 9.59
N LEU A 266 -14.09 -10.14 8.84
CA LEU A 266 -12.84 -10.80 8.48
C LEU A 266 -12.09 -10.12 7.32
N LEU A 267 -12.70 -9.20 6.59
CA LEU A 267 -12.06 -8.61 5.41
C LEU A 267 -10.73 -7.89 5.73
N PRO A 268 -10.60 -7.10 6.83
CA PRO A 268 -9.31 -6.58 7.29
C PRO A 268 -8.30 -7.68 7.67
N VAL A 269 -8.76 -8.84 8.14
CA VAL A 269 -7.89 -9.99 8.45
C VAL A 269 -7.32 -10.59 7.17
N PHE A 270 -8.16 -10.83 6.14
CA PHE A 270 -7.69 -11.30 4.83
C PHE A 270 -6.70 -10.31 4.22
N TRP A 271 -6.98 -9.00 4.30
CA TRP A 271 -6.05 -7.96 3.88
C TRP A 271 -4.71 -8.08 4.60
N PHE A 272 -4.70 -8.01 5.93
CA PHE A 272 -3.47 -8.07 6.71
C PHE A 272 -2.68 -9.37 6.45
N VAL A 273 -3.33 -10.53 6.57
CA VAL A 273 -2.67 -11.83 6.46
C VAL A 273 -2.05 -12.04 5.08
N PHE A 274 -2.76 -11.72 3.99
CA PHE A 274 -2.25 -12.01 2.66
C PHE A 274 -1.36 -10.89 2.10
N VAL A 275 -1.69 -9.61 2.32
CA VAL A 275 -0.86 -8.52 1.78
C VAL A 275 0.46 -8.38 2.52
N TYR A 276 0.47 -8.53 3.86
CA TYR A 276 1.72 -8.57 4.63
C TYR A 276 2.35 -9.97 4.64
N GLY A 277 1.59 -11.04 4.87
CA GLY A 277 2.15 -12.38 5.04
C GLY A 277 2.83 -12.94 3.80
N LEU A 278 2.48 -12.49 2.60
CA LEU A 278 3.21 -12.90 1.39
C LEU A 278 4.68 -12.47 1.41
N PHE A 279 5.03 -11.35 2.05
CA PHE A 279 6.43 -10.94 2.17
C PHE A 279 7.27 -11.93 2.98
N LEU A 280 6.67 -12.69 3.89
CA LEU A 280 7.35 -13.69 4.72
C LEU A 280 7.80 -14.93 3.93
N ILE A 281 7.19 -15.17 2.76
CA ILE A 281 7.46 -16.37 1.94
C ILE A 281 8.18 -16.05 0.62
N LEU A 282 8.46 -14.77 0.35
CA LEU A 282 9.23 -14.38 -0.83
C LEU A 282 10.69 -14.83 -0.69
N PRO A 283 11.34 -15.27 -1.79
CA PRO A 283 12.75 -15.64 -1.76
C PRO A 283 13.70 -14.43 -1.64
N ARG A 284 13.22 -13.21 -1.89
CA ARG A 284 13.95 -11.94 -1.77
C ARG A 284 14.43 -11.69 -0.33
N LYS A 285 15.70 -11.32 -0.18
CA LYS A 285 16.30 -10.98 1.13
C LYS A 285 16.37 -9.48 1.39
N THR A 286 16.47 -8.67 0.35
CA THR A 286 16.60 -7.21 0.51
C THR A 286 15.22 -6.56 0.57
N GLN A 287 14.66 -6.47 1.76
CA GLN A 287 13.34 -5.87 1.98
C GLN A 287 13.41 -4.74 3.02
N PHE A 288 12.41 -3.86 3.02
CA PHE A 288 12.41 -2.66 3.85
C PHE A 288 11.08 -2.47 4.55
N ILE A 289 11.12 -1.88 5.75
CA ILE A 289 9.96 -1.70 6.62
C ILE A 289 8.81 -0.93 5.97
N PHE A 290 9.09 0.01 5.06
CA PHE A 290 8.06 0.80 4.38
C PHE A 290 7.19 -0.02 3.40
N TYR A 291 7.59 -1.25 3.04
CA TYR A 291 6.74 -2.18 2.29
C TYR A 291 5.50 -2.61 3.08
N LEU A 292 5.47 -2.38 4.40
CA LEU A 292 4.30 -2.59 5.24
C LEU A 292 3.19 -1.56 5.01
N LEU A 293 3.48 -0.41 4.39
CA LEU A 293 2.53 0.71 4.25
C LEU A 293 1.16 0.31 3.67
N PRO A 294 1.03 -0.53 2.63
CA PRO A 294 -0.26 -0.97 2.12
C PRO A 294 -1.08 -1.84 3.10
N SER A 295 -0.46 -2.36 4.17
CA SER A 295 -1.12 -3.16 5.20
C SER A 295 -1.44 -2.35 6.48
N ILE A 296 -0.85 -1.17 6.65
CA ILE A 296 -1.08 -0.30 7.83
C ILE A 296 -2.56 0.00 8.04
N PRO A 297 -3.37 0.38 7.02
CA PRO A 297 -4.77 0.69 7.26
C PRO A 297 -5.56 -0.50 7.84
N ALA A 298 -5.27 -1.74 7.41
CA ALA A 298 -5.86 -2.94 8.01
C ALA A 298 -5.39 -3.15 9.45
N ILE A 299 -4.10 -2.97 9.72
CA ILE A 299 -3.52 -3.07 11.07
C ILE A 299 -4.19 -2.09 12.04
N LEU A 300 -4.35 -0.83 11.63
CA LEU A 300 -4.97 0.20 12.46
C LEU A 300 -6.46 -0.07 12.72
N LEU A 301 -7.18 -0.63 11.75
CA LEU A 301 -8.56 -1.07 11.96
C LEU A 301 -8.67 -2.24 12.92
N LEU A 302 -7.82 -3.26 12.76
CA LEU A 302 -7.79 -4.41 13.65
C LEU A 302 -7.44 -3.98 15.08
N PHE A 303 -6.42 -3.13 15.25
CA PHE A 303 -6.09 -2.56 16.56
C PHE A 303 -7.28 -1.80 17.17
N SER A 304 -7.90 -0.90 16.40
CA SER A 304 -9.01 -0.07 16.89
C SER A 304 -10.19 -0.92 17.35
N TYR A 305 -10.56 -1.93 16.55
CA TYR A 305 -11.61 -2.87 16.91
C TYR A 305 -11.27 -3.66 18.18
N GLY A 306 -10.05 -4.20 18.26
CA GLY A 306 -9.61 -4.97 19.43
C GLY A 306 -9.62 -4.16 20.73
N ILE A 307 -9.13 -2.92 20.69
CA ILE A 307 -9.14 -2.03 21.86
C ILE A 307 -10.56 -1.69 22.28
N LEU A 308 -11.43 -1.33 21.34
CA LEU A 308 -12.82 -0.97 21.65
C LEU A 308 -13.62 -2.16 22.20
N LEU A 309 -13.37 -3.37 21.71
CA LEU A 309 -13.94 -4.59 22.30
C LEU A 309 -13.54 -4.76 23.76
N ILE A 310 -12.25 -4.60 24.09
CA ILE A 310 -11.75 -4.72 25.47
C ILE A 310 -12.38 -3.65 26.36
N LEU A 311 -12.43 -2.40 25.90
CA LEU A 311 -13.03 -1.30 26.65
C LEU A 311 -14.52 -1.53 26.90
N HIS A 312 -15.24 -2.08 25.92
CA HIS A 312 -16.65 -2.41 26.08
C HIS A 312 -16.87 -3.51 27.12
N GLU A 313 -16.04 -4.56 27.14
CA GLU A 313 -16.13 -5.62 28.15
C GLU A 313 -15.79 -5.13 29.58
N ILE A 314 -14.82 -4.21 29.73
CA ILE A 314 -14.49 -3.62 31.04
C ILE A 314 -15.61 -2.70 31.56
N SER A 315 -16.40 -2.11 30.66
CA SER A 315 -17.49 -1.19 31.02
C SER A 315 -18.81 -1.87 31.45
N LYS A 316 -18.91 -3.19 31.33
CA LYS A 316 -20.06 -4.00 31.76
C LYS A 316 -19.90 -4.43 33.21
#